data_AF-X0PBB3-F1
#
_entry.id   AF-X0PBB3-F1
#
_cell.length_a   1.000
_cell.length_b   1.000
_cell.length_c   1.000
_cell.angle_alpha   90.00
_cell.angle_beta   90.00
_cell.angle_gamma   90.00
#
_symmetry.space_group_name_H-M   'P 1'
#
loop_
_entity.id
_entity.type
_entity.pdbx_description
1 polymer ?
#
loop_
_entity_poly.entity_id
_entity_poly.type
_entity_poly.pdbx_seq_one_letter_code
_entity_poly.pdbx_strand_id
1 'polypeptide(L)' 'MIDENGYSPLEYDDALDTIQGFIRKENGEDTNVSPRSFWGTLARVMAQIA' A
#
# COMPACT_ATOMS: atom_id res chain seq x y z
N MET A 1 -18.42 -5.08 -4.86
CA MET A 1 -18.92 -6.45 -4.63
C MET A 1 -18.21 -6.94 -3.39
N ILE A 2 -18.93 -7.25 -2.31
CA ILE A 2 -18.35 -7.63 -1.01
C ILE A 2 -18.06 -9.13 -1.07
N ASP A 3 -16.90 -9.57 -0.56
CA ASP A 3 -16.56 -11.00 -0.51
C ASP A 3 -17.40 -11.76 0.54
N GLU A 4 -17.31 -13.10 0.55
CA GLU A 4 -18.05 -13.99 1.47
C GLU A 4 -17.71 -13.77 2.97
N ASN A 5 -16.68 -12.98 3.27
CA ASN A 5 -16.23 -12.64 4.63
C ASN A 5 -16.59 -11.20 5.05
N GLY A 6 -17.34 -10.47 4.22
CA GLY A 6 -17.74 -9.10 4.51
C GLY A 6 -16.67 -8.05 4.21
N TYR A 7 -15.58 -8.43 3.54
CA TYR A 7 -14.54 -7.49 3.15
C TYR A 7 -14.87 -6.87 1.79
N SER A 8 -14.82 -5.55 1.75
CA SER A 8 -14.76 -4.82 0.49
C SER A 8 -13.32 -4.89 0.02
N PRO A 9 -13.04 -5.28 -1.24
CA PRO A 9 -11.70 -5.10 -1.79
C PRO A 9 -11.33 -3.63 -1.60
N LEU A 10 -10.19 -3.37 -0.94
CA LEU A 10 -9.67 -2.01 -0.82
C LEU A 10 -9.48 -1.47 -2.24
N GLU A 11 -9.93 -0.24 -2.48
CA GLU A 11 -9.57 0.41 -3.73
C GLU A 11 -8.04 0.51 -3.78
N TYR A 12 -7.47 0.34 -4.96
CA TYR A 12 -6.02 0.30 -5.15
C TYR A 12 -5.33 1.51 -4.49
N ASP A 13 -5.94 2.69 -4.55
CA ASP A 13 -5.40 3.92 -3.97
C ASP A 13 -5.41 3.88 -2.43
N ASP A 14 -6.46 3.32 -1.80
CA ASP A 14 -6.53 3.14 -0.34
C ASP A 14 -5.53 2.09 0.15
N ALA A 15 -5.39 0.99 -0.59
CA ALA A 15 -4.39 -0.04 -0.32
C ALA A 15 -2.97 0.54 -0.43
N LEU A 16 -2.73 1.34 -1.47
CA LEU A 16 -1.44 1.99 -1.71
C LEU A 16 -1.10 2.97 -0.59
N ASP A 17 -2.04 3.81 -0.15
CA ASP A 17 -1.81 4.76 0.94
C ASP A 17 -1.52 4.03 2.26
N THR A 18 -2.28 2.98 2.55
CA THR A 18 -2.09 2.14 3.75
C THR A 18 -0.69 1.50 3.77
N ILE A 19 -0.26 0.91 2.67
CA ILE A 19 1.05 0.24 2.57
C ILE A 19 2.20 1.27 2.67
N GLN A 20 2.06 2.44 2.03
CA GLN A 20 3.06 3.51 2.15
C GLN A 20 3.17 4.01 3.60
N GLY A 21 2.05 4.13 4.31
CA GLY A 21 2.01 4.46 5.73
C GLY A 21 2.75 3.44 6.60
N PHE A 22 2.53 2.15 6.36
CA PHE A 22 3.28 1.08 7.06
C PHE A 22 4.78 1.15 6.79
N ILE A 23 5.19 1.35 5.54
CA ILE A 23 6.60 1.44 5.18
C ILE A 23 7.28 2.60 5.92
N ARG A 24 6.65 3.77 5.97
CA ARG A 24 7.16 4.94 6.71
C ARG A 24 7.23 4.69 8.21
N LYS A 25 6.21 4.06 8.78
CA LYS A 25 6.19 3.73 10.21
C LYS A 25 7.35 2.81 10.61
N GLU A 26 7.67 1.81 9.79
CA GLU A 26 8.71 0.82 10.10
C GLU A 26 10.13 1.26 9.70
N ASN A 27 10.28 2.02 8.62
CA ASN A 27 11.60 2.41 8.08
C ASN A 27 11.98 3.87 8.36
N GLY A 28 11.06 4.64 8.96
CA GLY A 28 11.19 6.07 9.24
C GLY A 28 10.30 6.93 8.33
N GLU A 29 9.73 8.00 8.89
CA GLU A 29 8.79 8.89 8.18
C GLU A 29 9.38 9.51 6.90
N ASP A 30 10.70 9.72 6.88
CA ASP A 30 11.43 10.27 5.73
C ASP A 30 11.67 9.23 4.61
N THR A 31 11.17 7.99 4.77
CA THR A 31 11.33 6.94 3.77
C THR A 31 10.70 7.37 2.46
N ASN A 32 11.52 7.44 1.41
CA ASN A 32 11.07 7.76 0.07
C ASN A 32 10.18 6.64 -0.48
N VAL A 33 8.88 6.90 -0.56
CA VAL A 33 7.85 6.01 -1.15
C VAL A 33 7.36 6.51 -2.51
N SER A 34 8.07 7.44 -3.14
CA SER A 34 7.70 7.95 -4.46
C SER A 34 7.69 6.84 -5.52
N PRO A 35 6.92 6.98 -6.61
CA PRO A 35 6.74 5.96 -7.66
C PRO A 35 7.99 5.29 -8.22
N ARG A 36 9.16 5.97 -8.19
CA ARG A 36 10.43 5.49 -8.75
C ARG A 36 11.42 5.02 -7.69
N SER A 37 11.06 5.14 -6.42
CA SER A 37 11.85 4.60 -5.31
C SER A 37 11.64 3.09 -5.19
N PHE A 38 12.58 2.42 -4.54
CA PHE A 38 12.44 1.00 -4.21
C PHE A 38 11.13 0.74 -3.43
N TRP A 39 10.89 1.52 -2.36
CA TRP A 39 9.72 1.37 -1.51
C TRP A 39 8.41 1.74 -2.21
N GLY A 40 8.41 2.73 -3.10
CA GLY A 40 7.23 3.07 -3.90
C GLY A 40 6.89 1.97 -4.92
N THR A 41 7.90 1.33 -5.51
CA THR A 41 7.68 0.15 -6.37
C THR A 41 7.10 -1.01 -5.56
N LEU A 42 7.68 -1.29 -4.39
CA LEU A 42 7.19 -2.34 -3.49
C LEU A 42 5.75 -2.06 -3.07
N ALA A 43 5.43 -0.83 -2.67
CA ALA A 43 4.09 -0.44 -2.24
C ALA A 43 3.04 -0.66 -3.34
N ARG A 44 3.39 -0.37 -4.60
CA ARG A 44 2.50 -0.60 -5.76
C ARG A 44 2.26 -2.08 -6.03
N VAL A 45 3.29 -2.90 -5.96
CA VAL A 45 3.16 -4.36 -6.13
C VAL A 45 2.27 -4.92 -5.02
N MET A 46 2.50 -4.50 -3.78
CA MET A 46 1.72 -4.91 -2.62
C MET A 46 0.25 -4.43 -2.71
N ALA A 47 0.00 -3.23 -3.24
CA ALA A 47 -1.35 -2.70 -3.41
C ALA A 47 -2.12 -3.36 -4.56
N GLN A 48 -1.45 -3.96 -5.54
CA GLN A 48 -2.10 -4.73 -6.61
C GLN A 48 -2.54 -6.13 -6.18
N ILE A 49 -1.96 -6.66 -5.09
CA ILE A 49 -2.28 -7.99 -4.56
C ILE A 49 -3.17 -7.94 -3.30
N ALA A 50 -3.38 -6.75 -2.74
CA ALA A 50 -4.27 -6.48 -1.62
C ALA A 50 -5.71 -6.31 -2.11
#